data_AF-A0A8S8XR32-F1
#
_entry.id   AF-A0A8S8XR32-F1
#
_cell.length_a   1.000
_cell.length_b   1.000
_cell.length_c   1.000
_cell.angle_alpha   90.00
_cell.angle_beta   90.00
_cell.angle_gamma   90.00
#
_symmetry.space_group_name_H-M   'P 1'
#
loop_
_entity.id
_entity.type
_entity.pdbx_description
1 polymer ?
#
loop_
_entity_poly.entity_id
_entity_poly.type
_entity_poly.pdbx_seq_one_letter_code
_entity_poly.pdbx_strand_id
1 'polypeptide(L)' 'MGISIPGPAELSMAGMVGWKDDIVDKLNKGVEHLLKNAGVELVNGWAEFQDAKTVKVGSGKDAIIIEGKM' A
#
# COMPACT_ATOMS: atom_id res chain seq x y z
N MET A 1 -25.95 -26.23 6.11
CA MET A 1 -24.73 -25.67 5.48
C MET A 1 -23.99 -26.83 4.83
N GLY A 2 -24.23 -27.05 3.53
CA GLY A 2 -23.70 -28.19 2.80
C GLY A 2 -23.00 -27.69 1.55
N ILE A 3 -21.69 -27.55 1.61
CA ILE A 3 -20.87 -27.48 0.40
C ILE A 3 -20.57 -28.93 0.05
N SER A 4 -21.34 -29.48 -0.89
CA SER A 4 -20.95 -30.69 -1.63
C SER A 4 -20.38 -30.23 -2.97
N ILE A 5 -19.11 -30.53 -3.22
CA ILE A 5 -18.46 -30.31 -4.51
C ILE A 5 -18.73 -31.59 -5.34
N PRO A 6 -19.53 -31.54 -6.42
CA PRO A 6 -19.98 -32.72 -7.16
C PRO A 6 -18.91 -33.37 -8.05
N GLY A 7 -17.62 -33.05 -7.85
CA GLY A 7 -16.48 -33.57 -8.62
C GLY A 7 -15.16 -33.36 -7.86
N PRO A 8 -14.01 -33.85 -8.37
CA PRO A 8 -12.71 -33.53 -7.77
C PRO A 8 -12.57 -32.00 -7.70
N ALA A 9 -12.22 -31.48 -6.52
CA ALA A 9 -12.09 -30.04 -6.33
C ALA A 9 -10.98 -29.49 -7.23
N GLU A 10 -11.35 -28.87 -8.34
CA GLU A 10 -10.41 -28.17 -9.22
C GLU A 10 -10.03 -26.84 -8.56
N LEU A 11 -8.90 -26.85 -7.88
CA LEU A 11 -8.36 -25.69 -7.20
C LEU A 11 -7.58 -24.83 -8.19
N SER A 12 -8.15 -23.71 -8.60
CA SER A 12 -7.41 -22.71 -9.37
C SER A 12 -6.49 -21.92 -8.43
N MET A 13 -5.22 -22.29 -8.39
CA MET A 13 -4.19 -21.55 -7.64
C MET A 13 -4.12 -20.07 -8.07
N ALA A 14 -4.33 -19.79 -9.35
CA ALA A 14 -4.37 -18.41 -9.87
C ALA A 14 -5.52 -17.60 -9.27
N GLY A 15 -6.71 -18.21 -9.12
CA GLY A 15 -7.87 -17.56 -8.50
C GLY A 15 -7.69 -17.29 -7.01
N MET A 16 -7.00 -18.18 -6.29
CA MET A 16 -6.69 -17.98 -4.87
C MET A 16 -5.66 -16.88 -4.63
N VAL A 17 -4.64 -16.77 -5.49
CA VAL A 17 -3.66 -15.69 -5.42
C VAL A 17 -4.35 -14.35 -5.67
N GLY A 18 -5.19 -14.25 -6.69
CA GLY A 18 -5.98 -13.04 -6.96
C GLY A 18 -6.86 -12.63 -5.79
N TRP A 19 -7.59 -13.57 -5.19
CA TRP A 19 -8.42 -13.29 -4.00
C TRP A 19 -7.60 -12.79 -2.80
N LYS A 20 -6.43 -13.38 -2.57
CA LYS A 20 -5.52 -12.94 -1.51
C LYS A 20 -5.00 -11.52 -1.80
N ASP A 21 -4.63 -11.21 -3.04
CA ASP A 21 -4.15 -9.89 -3.42
C ASP A 21 -5.27 -8.83 -3.32
N ASP A 22 -6.51 -9.16 -3.70
CA ASP A 22 -7.67 -8.28 -3.52
C ASP A 22 -7.93 -7.91 -2.05
N ILE A 23 -7.76 -8.87 -1.14
CA ILE A 23 -7.89 -8.63 0.30
C ILE A 23 -6.78 -7.69 0.79
N VAL A 24 -5.54 -7.95 0.37
CA VAL A 24 -4.39 -7.12 0.74
C VAL A 24 -4.58 -5.68 0.25
N ASP A 25 -5.03 -5.51 -0.99
CA ASP A 25 -5.32 -4.20 -1.57
C ASP A 25 -6.42 -3.45 -0.82
N LYS A 26 -7.48 -4.16 -0.40
CA LYS A 26 -8.57 -3.56 0.37
C LYS A 26 -8.09 -3.05 1.73
N LEU A 27 -7.25 -3.82 2.43
CA LEU A 27 -6.71 -3.43 3.73
C LEU A 27 -5.76 -2.23 3.58
N ASN A 28 -4.88 -2.24 2.58
CA ASN A 28 -3.96 -1.13 2.30
C ASN A 28 -4.73 0.17 2.00
N LYS A 29 -5.74 0.11 1.12
CA LYS A 29 -6.61 1.26 0.81
C LYS A 29 -7.36 1.80 2.04
N GLY A 30 -7.77 0.92 2.96
CA GLY A 30 -8.38 1.31 4.22
C GLY A 30 -7.45 2.16 5.09
N VAL A 31 -6.18 1.76 5.21
CA VAL A 31 -5.16 2.52 5.96
C VAL A 31 -4.87 3.86 5.28
N GLU A 32 -4.71 3.89 3.96
CA GLU A 32 -4.53 5.14 3.22
C GLU A 32 -5.68 6.13 3.44
N HIS A 33 -6.92 5.63 3.48
CA HIS A 33 -8.08 6.46 3.71
C HIS A 33 -8.08 7.08 5.12
N LEU A 34 -7.70 6.31 6.14
CA LEU A 34 -7.57 6.81 7.51
C LEU A 34 -6.48 7.90 7.61
N LEU A 35 -5.34 7.70 6.96
CA LEU A 35 -4.25 8.68 6.91
C LEU A 35 -4.69 9.98 6.22
N LYS A 36 -5.37 9.89 5.08
CA LYS A 36 -5.94 11.06 4.39
C LYS A 36 -6.95 11.80 5.26
N ASN A 37 -7.81 11.08 5.96
CA ASN A 37 -8.81 11.68 6.85
C ASN A 37 -8.17 12.37 8.07
N ALA A 38 -7.00 11.92 8.52
CA ALA A 38 -6.21 12.56 9.55
C ALA A 38 -5.46 13.82 9.05
N GLY A 39 -5.60 14.20 7.77
CA GLY A 39 -4.95 15.37 7.19
C GLY A 39 -3.48 15.16 6.80
N VAL A 40 -3.05 13.89 6.69
CA VAL A 40 -1.68 13.54 6.30
C VAL A 40 -1.54 13.53 4.78
N GLU A 41 -0.46 14.12 4.28
CA GLU A 41 -0.05 14.03 2.87
C GLU A 41 0.81 12.77 2.65
N LEU A 42 0.37 11.87 1.76
CA LEU A 42 1.09 10.65 1.45
C LEU A 42 2.09 10.91 0.32
N VAL A 43 3.39 10.94 0.65
CA VAL A 43 4.47 11.05 -0.33
C VAL A 43 5.03 9.66 -0.61
N ASN A 44 4.86 9.19 -1.85
CA ASN A 44 5.34 7.88 -2.29
C ASN A 44 6.76 7.99 -2.83
N GLY A 45 7.71 7.30 -2.21
CA GLY A 45 9.07 7.21 -2.72
C GLY A 45 10.08 6.76 -1.66
N TRP A 46 11.33 6.59 -2.08
CA TRP A 46 12.43 6.29 -1.16
C TRP A 46 12.87 7.56 -0.44
N ALA A 47 12.75 7.61 0.88
CA ALA A 47 13.13 8.76 1.68
C ALA A 47 14.58 8.64 2.18
N GLU A 48 15.36 9.70 1.99
CA GLU A 48 16.73 9.86 2.50
C GLU A 48 16.83 11.15 3.31
N PHE A 49 17.35 11.05 4.53
CA PHE A 49 17.59 12.21 5.38
C PHE A 49 18.83 12.96 4.90
N GLN A 50 18.66 14.23 4.54
CA GLN A 50 19.78 15.10 4.15
C GLN A 50 20.29 15.95 5.32
N ASP A 51 19.40 16.33 6.22
CA ASP A 51 19.68 17.16 7.40
C ASP A 51 18.69 16.79 8.53
N ALA A 52 18.92 17.29 9.74
CA ALA A 52 18.04 17.14 10.90
C ALA A 52 16.59 17.60 10.66
N LYS A 53 16.33 18.48 9.70
CA LYS A 53 14.97 18.97 9.36
C LYS A 53 14.57 18.76 7.91
N THR A 54 15.40 18.11 7.10
CA THR A 54 15.21 18.02 5.66
C THR A 54 15.25 16.56 5.21
N VAL A 55 14.16 16.12 4.58
CA VAL A 55 14.04 14.78 3.99
C VAL A 55 13.85 14.91 2.48
N LYS A 56 14.67 14.17 1.73
CA LYS A 56 14.52 14.04 0.28
C LYS A 56 13.80 12.74 -0.03
N VAL A 57 12.69 12.80 -0.76
CA VAL A 57 11.93 11.62 -1.17
C VAL A 57 12.04 11.43 -2.68
N GLY A 58 12.54 10.27 -3.12
CA GLY A 58 12.73 9.91 -4.52
C GLY A 58 14.20 9.99 -5.00
N SER A 59 14.42 9.54 -6.24
CA SER A 59 15.73 9.55 -6.90
C SER A 59 15.64 10.24 -8.26
N GLY A 60 16.63 11.06 -8.61
CA GLY A 60 16.66 11.80 -9.87
C GLY A 60 16.10 13.23 -9.78
N LYS A 61 15.66 13.77 -10.93
CA LYS A 61 15.21 15.17 -11.10
C LYS A 61 13.84 15.46 -10.48
N ASP A 62 13.06 14.43 -10.17
CA ASP A 62 11.71 14.53 -9.60
C ASP A 62 11.71 14.31 -8.07
N ALA A 63 12.89 14.40 -7.43
CA ALA A 63 12.99 14.22 -5.99
C ALA A 63 12.32 15.39 -5.25
N ILE A 64 11.46 15.04 -4.30
CA ILE A 64 10.70 15.99 -3.48
C ILE A 64 11.52 16.29 -2.23
N ILE A 65 11.74 17.57 -1.93
CA ILE A 65 12.40 18.01 -0.70
C ILE A 65 11.32 18.47 0.27
N ILE A 66 11.29 17.85 1.45
CA ILE A 66 10.33 18.13 2.51
C ILE A 66 11.10 18.71 3.69
N GLU A 67 10.76 19.94 4.08
CA GLU A 67 11.30 20.60 5.27
C GLU A 67 10.29 20.50 6.43
N GLY A 68 10.76 20.00 7.58
CA GLY A 68 9.96 19.93 8.80
C GLY A 68 9.80 21.31 9.43
N LYS A 69 8.60 21.89 9.36
CA LYS A 69 8.25 23.12 10.07
C LYS A 69 7.69 22.78 11.45
N MET A 70 8.27 23.37 12.49
CA MET A 70 7.72 23.34 13.87
C MET A 70 6.51 24.27 13.99
#